data_AF-A0A926N960-F1
#
_entry.id   AF-A0A926N960-F1
#
_cell.length_a   1.000
_cell.length_b   1.000
_cell.length_c   1.000
_cell.angle_alpha   90.00
_cell.angle_beta   90.00
_cell.angle_gamma   90.00
#
_symmetry.space_group_name_H-M   'P 1'
#
loop_
_entity.id
_entity.type
_entity.pdbx_description
1 polymer ?
#
loop_
_entity_poly.entity_id
_entity_poly.type
_entity_poly.pdbx_seq_one_letter_code
_entity_poly.pdbx_strand_id
1 'polypeptide(L)'
;MVDLAGMWKGENDQSITLIQEKQLSPTESQVIWISRSTIPPIFLNAFCGLYFSDSNTLKGYWIDIPYHSHLIPLRELQLEVDLNVGVLTLIKSTSSYGTKKWIKLSD
;
A
#
# COMPACT_ATOMS: atom_id res chain seq x y z
N MET A 1 -5.65 -10.75 -16.49
CA MET A 1 -5.91 -10.91 -15.05
C MET A 1 -5.13 -9.80 -14.38
N VAL A 2 -5.79 -8.97 -13.60
CA VAL A 2 -5.18 -7.82 -12.93
C VAL A 2 -4.50 -8.36 -11.67
N ASP A 3 -3.24 -8.03 -11.42
CA ASP A 3 -2.48 -8.61 -10.30
C ASP A 3 -1.73 -7.52 -9.51
N LEU A 4 -2.32 -7.09 -8.39
CA LEU A 4 -1.67 -6.23 -7.42
C LEU A 4 -0.62 -6.98 -6.60
N ALA A 5 -0.75 -8.30 -6.47
CA ALA A 5 0.16 -9.07 -5.66
C ALA A 5 1.59 -9.00 -6.21
N GLY A 6 2.54 -9.11 -5.29
CA GLY A 6 3.96 -9.05 -5.61
C GLY A 6 4.70 -7.98 -4.82
N MET A 7 5.92 -7.71 -5.25
CA MET A 7 6.80 -6.77 -4.57
C MET A 7 6.73 -5.40 -5.24
N TRP A 8 6.76 -4.36 -4.43
CA TRP A 8 6.64 -2.98 -4.83
C TRP A 8 7.72 -2.17 -4.14
N LYS A 9 8.16 -1.09 -4.79
CA LYS A 9 9.20 -0.21 -4.29
C LYS A 9 8.71 1.23 -4.18
N GLY A 10 8.82 1.82 -3.00
CA GLY A 10 8.58 3.24 -2.77
C GLY A 10 9.63 4.11 -3.46
N GLU A 11 9.19 5.09 -4.24
CA GLU A 11 10.09 5.90 -5.08
C GLU A 11 11.05 6.77 -4.26
N ASN A 12 10.58 7.36 -3.16
CA ASN A 12 11.34 8.38 -2.41
C ASN A 12 11.90 7.91 -1.06
N ASP A 13 11.36 6.86 -0.46
CA ASP A 13 11.88 6.25 0.77
C ASP A 13 12.51 4.87 0.53
N GLN A 14 12.55 4.43 -0.73
CA GLN A 14 13.11 3.14 -1.13
C GLN A 14 12.50 1.98 -0.34
N SER A 15 11.26 2.14 0.16
CA SER A 15 10.56 1.11 0.90
C SER A 15 10.28 -0.09 0.01
N ILE A 16 10.37 -1.29 0.59
CA ILE A 16 9.94 -2.52 -0.08
C ILE A 16 8.60 -2.91 0.53
N THR A 17 7.58 -2.99 -0.32
CA THR A 17 6.21 -3.33 0.03
C THR A 17 5.83 -4.66 -0.62
N LEU A 18 5.46 -5.66 0.18
CA LEU A 18 4.92 -6.91 -0.32
C LEU A 18 3.39 -6.83 -0.25
N ILE A 19 2.74 -6.96 -1.41
CA ILE A 19 1.28 -6.96 -1.53
C ILE A 19 0.79 -8.39 -1.74
N GLN A 20 -0.27 -8.74 -1.02
CA GLN A 20 -1.11 -9.90 -1.28
C GLN A 20 -2.52 -9.43 -1.62
N GLU A 21 -3.15 -10.13 -2.55
CA GLU A 21 -4.49 -9.85 -3.04
C GLU A 21 -5.36 -11.11 -2.94
N LYS A 22 -6.61 -10.93 -2.55
CA LYS A 22 -7.66 -11.95 -2.65
C LYS A 22 -8.88 -11.34 -3.30
N GLN A 23 -9.24 -11.84 -4.48
CA GLN A 23 -10.45 -11.41 -5.17
C GLN A 23 -11.69 -11.77 -4.35
N LEU A 24 -12.55 -10.78 -4.08
CA LEU A 24 -13.82 -10.97 -3.36
C LEU A 24 -15.01 -10.98 -4.34
N SER A 25 -14.94 -10.16 -5.38
CA SER A 25 -15.95 -10.04 -6.43
C SER A 25 -15.29 -9.68 -7.78
N PRO A 26 -16.03 -9.61 -8.89
CA PRO A 26 -15.47 -9.18 -10.19
C PRO A 26 -14.84 -7.79 -10.18
N THR A 27 -15.24 -6.91 -9.26
CA THR A 27 -14.77 -5.51 -9.20
C THR A 27 -14.07 -5.15 -7.89
N GLU A 28 -13.95 -6.10 -6.97
CA GLU A 28 -13.45 -5.85 -5.62
C GLU A 28 -12.48 -6.94 -5.17
N SER A 29 -11.34 -6.51 -4.63
CA SER A 29 -10.33 -7.38 -4.04
C SER A 29 -9.93 -6.90 -2.66
N GLN A 30 -9.77 -7.84 -1.73
CA GLN A 30 -9.09 -7.57 -0.47
C GLN A 30 -7.59 -7.49 -0.71
N VAL A 31 -6.96 -6.46 -0.15
CA VAL A 31 -5.53 -6.21 -0.25
C VAL A 31 -4.93 -6.11 1.14
N ILE A 32 -3.86 -6.87 1.35
CA ILE A 32 -3.03 -6.79 2.55
C ILE A 32 -1.61 -6.52 2.09
N TRP A 33 -0.90 -5.63 2.77
CA TRP A 33 0.53 -5.48 2.52
C TRP A 33 1.32 -5.28 3.79
N ILE A 34 2.63 -5.53 3.68
CA ILE A 34 3.64 -5.13 4.66
C ILE A 34 4.69 -4.31 3.93
N SER A 35 5.05 -3.15 4.48
CA SER A 35 6.04 -2.25 3.89
C SER A 35 7.15 -1.90 4.88
N ARG A 36 8.40 -1.90 4.41
CA ARG A 36 9.57 -1.54 5.20
C ARG A 36 10.40 -0.51 4.45
N SER A 37 10.69 0.63 5.08
CA SER A 37 11.68 1.57 4.54
C SER A 37 13.10 1.04 4.66
N THR A 38 13.91 1.29 3.63
CA THR A 38 15.34 0.92 3.61
C THR A 38 16.26 2.10 3.93
N ILE A 39 15.74 3.34 3.92
CA ILE A 39 16.48 4.56 4.28
C ILE A 39 15.74 5.37 5.36
N PRO A 40 16.45 6.21 6.15
CA PRO A 40 15.81 7.01 7.20
C PRO A 40 14.69 7.94 6.68
N PRO A 41 13.58 8.08 7.43
CA PRO A 41 13.27 7.36 8.66
C PRO A 41 12.90 5.90 8.39
N ILE A 42 13.55 4.99 9.11
CA ILE A 42 13.27 3.55 9.01
C ILE A 42 11.91 3.29 9.66
N PHE A 43 11.01 2.65 8.90
CA PHE A 43 9.69 2.22 9.36
C PHE A 43 9.41 0.79 8.93
N LEU A 44 8.45 0.17 9.61
CA LEU A 44 7.75 -1.02 9.18
C LEU A 44 6.26 -0.75 9.37
N ASN A 45 5.42 -1.01 8.38
CA ASN A 45 3.98 -0.83 8.47
C ASN A 45 3.23 -2.04 7.89
N ALA A 46 1.98 -2.21 8.32
CA ALA A 46 1.04 -3.14 7.70
C ALA A 46 -0.23 -2.40 7.30
N PHE A 47 -0.81 -2.78 6.17
CA PHE A 47 -2.04 -2.22 5.63
C PHE A 47 -3.06 -3.34 5.35
N CYS A 48 -4.33 -3.00 5.53
CA CYS A 48 -5.45 -3.82 5.10
C CYS A 48 -6.50 -2.91 4.46
N GLY A 49 -7.00 -3.29 3.28
CA GLY A 49 -7.96 -2.50 2.53
C GLY A 49 -8.63 -3.25 1.38
N LEU A 50 -9.32 -2.48 0.56
CA LEU A 50 -10.07 -2.93 -0.61
C LEU A 50 -9.60 -2.19 -1.85
N TYR A 51 -9.32 -2.93 -2.90
CA TYR A 51 -9.12 -2.42 -4.25
C TYR A 51 -10.42 -2.54 -5.04
N PHE A 52 -10.79 -1.46 -5.71
CA PHE A 52 -11.95 -1.36 -6.59
C PHE A 52 -11.47 -1.14 -8.04
N SER A 53 -11.70 -2.12 -8.92
CA SER A 53 -11.15 -2.11 -10.28
C SER A 53 -11.92 -1.22 -11.27
N ASP A 54 -13.15 -0.84 -10.93
CA ASP A 54 -13.98 0.09 -11.71
C ASP A 54 -13.47 1.54 -11.62
N SER A 55 -12.89 1.88 -10.47
CA SER A 55 -12.40 3.20 -10.11
C SER A 55 -10.89 3.24 -9.92
N ASN A 56 -10.21 2.12 -10.17
CA ASN A 56 -8.76 1.97 -10.00
C ASN A 56 -8.26 2.52 -8.66
N THR A 57 -8.99 2.26 -7.59
CA THR A 57 -8.77 2.89 -6.30
C THR A 57 -8.55 1.84 -5.22
N LEU A 58 -7.48 1.99 -4.44
CA LEU A 58 -7.20 1.18 -3.26
C LEU A 58 -7.40 2.03 -2.01
N LYS A 59 -8.25 1.58 -1.08
CA LYS A 59 -8.58 2.30 0.17
C LYS A 59 -8.47 1.36 1.36
N GLY A 60 -7.95 1.85 2.48
CA GLY A 60 -7.90 1.07 3.70
C GLY A 60 -7.18 1.78 4.83
N TYR A 61 -6.70 0.97 5.76
CA TYR A 61 -6.03 1.45 6.95
C TYR A 61 -4.68 0.78 7.13
N TRP A 62 -3.76 1.49 7.75
CA TRP A 62 -2.45 0.98 8.14
C TRP A 62 -2.03 1.33 9.56
N ILE A 63 -1.03 0.59 10.04
CA ILE A 63 -0.40 0.75 11.35
C ILE A 63 1.13 0.65 11.23
N ASP A 64 1.87 1.34 12.09
CA ASP A 64 3.32 1.15 12.23
C ASP A 64 3.64 -0.05 13.15
N ILE A 65 4.75 -0.74 12.87
CA ILE A 65 5.28 -1.91 13.60
C ILE A 65 6.72 -1.60 14.02
N PRO A 66 7.16 -2.00 15.23
CA PRO A 66 6.36 -2.58 16.30
C PRO A 66 5.38 -1.56 16.92
N TYR A 67 4.16 -2.03 17.18
CA TYR A 67 3.12 -1.22 17.81
C TYR A 67 3.46 -1.04 19.29
N HIS A 68 4.14 0.05 19.61
CA HIS A 68 4.71 0.28 20.95
C HIS A 68 3.81 1.07 21.90
N SER A 69 2.61 1.50 21.51
CA SER A 69 1.70 2.18 22.44
C SER A 69 0.24 2.01 22.06
N HIS A 70 -0.62 1.92 23.09
CA HIS A 70 -2.08 1.71 23.01
C HIS A 70 -2.88 2.84 22.32
N LEU A 71 -2.22 3.79 21.65
CA LEU A 71 -2.82 5.02 21.13
C LEU A 71 -2.37 5.38 19.71
N ILE A 72 -1.62 4.53 18.99
CA ILE A 72 -1.30 4.85 17.57
C ILE A 72 -2.58 4.66 16.75
N PRO A 73 -3.14 5.74 16.16
CA PRO A 73 -4.39 5.64 15.43
C PRO A 73 -4.20 4.82 14.16
N LEU A 74 -5.18 3.97 13.85
CA LEU A 74 -5.41 3.51 12.48
C LEU A 74 -5.41 4.74 11.58
N ARG A 75 -4.54 4.74 10.57
CA ARG A 75 -4.45 5.87 9.66
C ARG A 75 -5.03 5.45 8.31
N GLU A 76 -5.73 6.36 7.67
CA GLU A 76 -6.33 6.11 6.37
C GLU A 76 -5.27 6.24 5.29
N LEU A 77 -5.42 5.41 4.26
CA LEU A 77 -4.65 5.48 3.04
C LEU A 77 -5.60 5.26 1.86
N GLN A 78 -5.50 6.14 0.87
CA GLN A 78 -6.13 5.98 -0.42
C GLN A 78 -5.10 6.17 -1.53
N LEU A 79 -5.08 5.22 -2.47
CA LEU A 79 -4.22 5.21 -3.61
C LEU A 79 -5.00 5.14 -4.93
N GLU A 80 -4.40 5.71 -5.96
CA GLU A 80 -4.69 5.43 -7.35
C GLU A 80 -3.83 4.26 -7.82
N VAL A 81 -4.40 3.38 -8.63
CA VAL A 81 -3.79 2.13 -9.08
C VAL A 81 -3.74 2.12 -10.60
N ASP A 82 -2.53 2.20 -11.19
CA ASP A 82 -2.33 1.99 -12.63
C ASP A 82 -1.48 0.75 -12.86
N LEU A 83 -2.16 -0.37 -13.10
CA LEU A 83 -1.52 -1.67 -13.28
C LEU A 83 -0.97 -1.89 -14.69
N ASN A 84 -1.30 -1.03 -15.66
CA ASN A 84 -0.70 -1.12 -16.99
C ASN A 84 0.78 -0.75 -16.96
N VAL A 85 1.16 0.13 -16.03
CA VAL A 85 2.55 0.59 -15.83
C VAL A 85 3.11 0.18 -14.47
N GLY A 86 2.35 -0.58 -13.68
CA GLY A 86 2.78 -1.07 -12.37
C GLY A 86 3.03 0.05 -11.36
N VAL A 87 2.09 1.00 -11.21
CA VAL A 87 2.23 2.17 -10.34
C VAL A 87 1.07 2.26 -9.34
N LEU A 88 1.41 2.56 -8.08
CA LEU A 88 0.47 3.03 -7.06
C LEU A 88 0.83 4.47 -6.69
N THR A 89 -0.16 5.36 -6.65
CA THR A 89 0.06 6.78 -6.31
C THR A 89 -0.79 7.17 -5.12
N LEU A 90 -0.18 7.82 -4.12
CA LEU A 90 -0.87 8.35 -2.96
C LEU A 90 -1.83 9.48 -3.36
N ILE A 91 -3.12 9.29 -3.06
CA ILE A 91 -4.15 10.33 -3.23
C ILE A 91 -4.43 11.03 -1.89
N LYS A 92 -4.61 10.26 -0.82
CA LYS A 92 -4.98 10.76 0.51
C LYS A 92 -4.32 9.93 1.61
N SER A 93 -3.78 10.58 2.63
CA SER A 93 -3.39 9.94 3.88
C SER A 93 -3.73 10.83 5.07
N THR A 94 -4.05 10.22 6.21
CA THR A 94 -4.13 10.93 7.50
C THR A 94 -2.78 11.00 8.23
N SER A 95 -1.70 10.56 7.60
CA SER A 95 -0.32 10.67 8.11
C SER A 95 0.57 11.41 7.12
N SER A 96 1.61 12.06 7.66
CA SER A 96 2.66 12.74 6.91
C SER A 96 3.68 11.74 6.33
N TYR A 97 3.20 10.71 5.66
CA TYR A 97 4.08 9.63 5.21
C TYR A 97 4.98 10.06 4.05
N GLY A 98 6.18 9.49 4.05
CA GLY A 98 7.17 9.72 3.03
C GLY A 98 6.67 9.23 1.68
N THR A 99 6.29 7.96 1.57
CA THR A 99 6.00 7.34 0.27
C THR A 99 4.80 7.98 -0.43
N LYS A 100 5.04 8.53 -1.63
CA LYS A 100 3.98 9.08 -2.49
C LYS A 100 3.65 8.18 -3.67
N LYS A 101 4.57 7.30 -4.04
CA LYS A 101 4.45 6.46 -5.22
C LYS A 101 5.19 5.15 -5.01
N TRP A 102 4.57 4.06 -5.44
CA TRP A 102 5.19 2.74 -5.50
C TRP A 102 5.24 2.24 -6.93
N ILE A 103 6.31 1.54 -7.26
CA ILE A 103 6.53 0.91 -8.58
C ILE A 103 6.62 -0.59 -8.37
N LYS A 104 5.87 -1.38 -9.13
CA LYS A 104 5.93 -2.84 -9.08
C LYS A 104 7.32 -3.28 -9.51
N LEU A 105 7.97 -4.09 -8.68
CA LEU A 105 9.19 -4.79 -9.06
C LEU A 105 8.75 -5.95 -9.94
N SER A 106 9.39 -6.13 -11.10
CA SER A 106 9.05 -7.18 -12.06
C SER A 106 8.93 -8.54 -11.38
N ASP A 107 7.95 -9.33 -11.80
CA ASP A 107 7.73 -10.71 -11.34
C ASP A 107 8.93 -11.62 -11.66
#